data_AF-A0A1E1WTC2-F1
#
_entry.id   AF-A0A1E1WTC2-F1
#
_cell.length_a   1.000
_cell.length_b   1.000
_cell.length_c   1.000
_cell.angle_alpha   90.00
_cell.angle_beta   90.00
_cell.angle_gamma   90.00
#
_symmetry.space_group_name_H-M   'P 1'
#
loop_
_entity.id
_entity.type
_entity.pdbx_description
1 polymer ?
#
loop_
_entity_poly.entity_id
_entity_poly.type
_entity_poly.pdbx_seq_one_letter_code
_entity_poly.pdbx_strand_id
1 'polypeptide(L)'
;ELLKRVLDNNKRVQEAACSAFATLEEEACTELVPYLGYILQTLVYAFSKYQHKNLLILYDAIGTLADSVGHHLNKPEYINLLMPPLINKWNVLKDEDKDLFPLLECLSSVATALQSGFLPYCEPVFRRCVSLIEQTLNQNIANSQSPEQFEAPDKDFMIVALDLLSGLAEG
;
A
#
# COMPACT_ATOMS: atom_id res chain seq x y z
N GLU A 1 -5.24 21.42 11.31
CA GLU A 1 -5.07 22.19 10.05
C GLU A 1 -4.43 21.35 8.94
N LEU A 2 -3.39 20.55 9.23
CA LEU A 2 -2.69 19.72 8.23
C LEU A 2 -3.61 18.73 7.48
N LEU A 3 -4.43 17.95 8.19
CA LEU A 3 -5.39 17.02 7.57
C LEU A 3 -6.40 17.71 6.63
N LYS A 4 -6.75 18.98 6.86
CA LYS A 4 -7.59 19.73 5.91
C LYS A 4 -6.86 20.01 4.60
N ARG A 5 -5.53 20.17 4.65
CA ARG A 5 -4.67 20.43 3.49
C ARG A 5 -4.36 19.17 2.68
N VAL A 6 -4.38 18.00 3.31
CA VAL A 6 -4.43 16.71 2.60
C VAL A 6 -5.61 16.72 1.63
N LEU A 7 -6.75 17.30 2.00
CA LEU A 7 -7.93 17.42 1.15
C LEU A 7 -8.03 18.74 0.37
N ASP A 8 -6.93 19.47 0.14
CA ASP A 8 -6.97 20.73 -0.61
C ASP A 8 -7.37 20.50 -2.09
N ASN A 9 -7.80 21.55 -2.80
CA ASN A 9 -8.11 21.46 -4.23
C ASN A 9 -6.85 21.57 -5.09
N ASN A 10 -5.77 22.13 -4.56
CA ASN A 10 -4.50 22.26 -5.27
C ASN A 10 -3.64 21.00 -5.05
N LYS A 11 -3.31 20.31 -6.14
CA LYS A 11 -2.50 19.07 -6.13
C LYS A 11 -1.13 19.24 -5.46
N ARG A 12 -0.51 20.42 -5.56
CA ARG A 12 0.78 20.69 -4.90
C ARG A 12 0.63 20.82 -3.39
N VAL A 13 -0.51 21.34 -2.94
CA VAL A 13 -0.84 21.44 -1.51
C VAL A 13 -1.17 20.06 -0.96
N GLN A 14 -1.92 19.24 -1.71
CA GLN A 14 -2.18 17.84 -1.36
C GLN A 14 -0.86 17.06 -1.17
N GLU A 15 0.03 17.11 -2.16
CA GLU A 15 1.36 16.48 -2.11
C GLU A 15 2.15 16.93 -0.88
N ALA A 16 2.35 18.23 -0.72
CA ALA A 16 3.12 18.76 0.42
C ALA A 16 2.48 18.41 1.78
N ALA A 17 1.16 18.46 1.88
CA ALA A 17 0.45 18.15 3.11
C ALA A 17 0.48 16.65 3.45
N CYS A 18 0.36 15.78 2.44
CA CYS A 18 0.38 14.33 2.63
C CYS A 18 1.79 13.86 3.05
N SER A 19 2.84 14.33 2.37
CA SER A 19 4.22 14.01 2.75
C SER A 19 4.58 14.58 4.12
N ALA A 20 4.18 15.82 4.44
CA ALA A 20 4.41 16.38 5.77
C ALA A 20 3.62 15.62 6.86
N PHE A 21 2.48 15.02 6.50
CA PHE A 21 1.72 14.19 7.42
C PHE A 21 2.39 12.83 7.65
N ALA A 22 2.94 12.20 6.62
CA ALA A 22 3.74 10.98 6.78
C ALA A 22 4.94 11.18 7.73
N THR A 23 5.68 12.29 7.60
CA THR A 23 6.75 12.63 8.57
C THR A 23 6.21 12.83 9.99
N LEU A 24 5.01 13.39 10.16
CA LEU A 24 4.40 13.52 11.48
C LEU A 24 4.00 12.14 12.05
N GLU A 25 3.58 11.20 11.22
CA GLU A 25 3.23 9.83 11.63
C GLU A 25 4.44 9.10 12.19
N GLU A 26 5.60 9.20 11.54
CA GLU A 26 6.86 8.61 12.01
C GLU A 26 7.28 9.17 13.38
N GLU A 27 7.12 10.47 13.60
CA GLU A 27 7.53 11.12 14.85
C GLU A 27 6.52 10.92 16.00
N ALA A 28 5.22 10.94 15.69
CA ALA A 28 4.17 10.83 16.69
C ALA A 28 3.88 9.37 17.09
N CYS A 29 4.07 8.42 16.17
CA CYS A 29 3.82 7.00 16.41
C CYS A 29 2.45 6.75 17.09
N THR A 30 2.44 6.07 18.24
CA THR A 30 1.25 5.73 19.00
C THR A 30 0.49 6.93 19.59
N GLU A 31 1.08 8.12 19.63
CA GLU A 31 0.38 9.35 20.05
C GLU A 31 -0.76 9.73 19.09
N LEU A 32 -0.80 9.13 17.89
CA LEU A 32 -1.87 9.31 16.92
C LEU A 32 -3.11 8.46 17.20
N VAL A 33 -2.99 7.41 18.01
CA VAL A 33 -4.08 6.44 18.28
C VAL A 33 -5.39 7.10 18.72
N PRO A 34 -5.40 8.13 19.61
CA PRO A 34 -6.63 8.82 20.00
C PRO A 34 -7.36 9.52 18.83
N TYR A 35 -6.66 9.81 17.74
CA TYR A 35 -7.17 10.55 16.58
C TYR A 35 -7.35 9.67 15.33
N LEU A 36 -7.02 8.37 15.43
CA LEU A 36 -6.89 7.45 14.31
C LEU A 36 -8.15 7.39 13.43
N GLY A 37 -9.35 7.38 14.03
CA GLY A 37 -10.60 7.39 13.27
C GLY A 37 -10.76 8.61 12.37
N TYR A 38 -10.36 9.81 12.83
CA TYR A 38 -10.43 11.04 12.03
C TYR A 38 -9.35 11.10 10.95
N ILE A 39 -8.16 10.60 11.26
CA ILE A 39 -7.05 10.48 10.31
C ILE A 39 -7.48 9.56 9.15
N LEU A 40 -7.96 8.35 9.46
CA LEU A 40 -8.38 7.39 8.44
C LEU A 40 -9.53 7.91 7.57
N GLN A 41 -10.52 8.60 8.15
CA GLN A 41 -11.59 9.23 7.35
C GLN A 41 -11.04 10.24 6.34
N THR A 42 -10.01 10.99 6.73
CA THR A 42 -9.36 11.96 5.85
C THR A 42 -8.61 11.25 4.72
N LEU A 43 -7.76 10.28 5.04
CA LEU A 43 -6.97 9.53 4.05
C LEU A 43 -7.88 8.73 3.10
N VAL A 44 -8.94 8.10 3.63
CA VAL A 44 -9.90 7.36 2.81
C VAL A 44 -10.67 8.27 1.86
N TYR A 45 -11.06 9.48 2.30
CA TYR A 45 -11.67 10.45 1.41
C TYR A 45 -10.71 10.93 0.31
N ALA A 46 -9.41 11.00 0.59
CA ALA A 46 -8.39 11.41 -0.38
C ALA A 46 -8.33 10.49 -1.62
N PHE A 47 -8.64 9.19 -1.50
CA PHE A 47 -8.73 8.27 -2.65
C PHE A 47 -9.70 8.75 -3.74
N SER A 48 -10.78 9.43 -3.36
CA SER A 48 -11.79 9.96 -4.29
C SER A 48 -11.35 11.27 -4.96
N LYS A 49 -10.32 11.93 -4.43
CA LYS A 49 -9.90 13.28 -4.82
C LYS A 49 -8.54 13.30 -5.51
N TYR A 50 -7.65 12.40 -5.10
CA TYR A 50 -6.28 12.38 -5.56
C TYR A 50 -6.20 11.88 -7.00
N GLN A 51 -5.37 12.56 -7.78
CA GLN A 51 -4.94 12.07 -9.08
C GLN A 51 -3.72 11.18 -8.93
N HIS A 52 -3.39 10.44 -10.00
CA HIS A 52 -2.38 9.38 -10.01
C HIS A 52 -1.10 9.71 -9.21
N LYS A 53 -0.38 10.82 -9.49
CA LYS A 53 0.83 11.17 -8.73
C LYS A 53 0.60 11.23 -7.21
N ASN A 54 -0.44 11.92 -6.77
CA ASN A 54 -0.71 12.10 -5.35
C ASN A 54 -1.27 10.83 -4.71
N LEU A 55 -1.93 9.97 -5.50
CA LEU A 55 -2.40 8.67 -5.04
C LEU A 55 -1.22 7.78 -4.60
N LEU A 56 -0.07 7.85 -5.27
CA LEU A 56 1.12 7.10 -4.86
C LEU A 56 1.63 7.56 -3.48
N ILE A 57 1.61 8.87 -3.23
CA ILE A 57 1.98 9.47 -1.93
C ILE A 57 0.96 9.11 -0.83
N LEU A 58 -0.30 8.90 -1.21
CA LEU A 58 -1.32 8.46 -0.27
C LEU A 58 -1.09 7.02 0.20
N TYR A 59 -0.61 6.14 -0.68
CA TYR A 59 -0.25 4.77 -0.29
C TYR A 59 0.89 4.77 0.74
N ASP A 60 1.93 5.56 0.48
CA ASP A 60 3.05 5.77 1.40
C ASP A 60 2.56 6.24 2.78
N ALA A 61 1.79 7.33 2.85
CA ALA A 61 1.23 7.82 4.11
C ALA A 61 0.36 6.79 4.84
N ILE A 62 -0.42 5.97 4.13
CA ILE A 62 -1.21 4.90 4.77
C ILE A 62 -0.30 3.80 5.32
N GLY A 63 0.75 3.43 4.58
CA GLY A 63 1.76 2.47 5.04
C GLY A 63 2.46 2.97 6.30
N THR A 64 2.97 4.20 6.27
CA THR A 64 3.59 4.86 7.42
C THR A 64 2.66 4.92 8.62
N LEU A 65 1.39 5.28 8.44
CA LEU A 65 0.41 5.26 9.53
C LEU A 65 0.27 3.86 10.14
N ALA A 66 0.19 2.82 9.31
CA ALA A 66 0.06 1.44 9.75
C ALA A 66 1.28 1.00 10.57
N ASP A 67 2.49 1.33 10.11
CA ASP A 67 3.74 1.04 10.83
C ASP A 67 3.82 1.81 12.16
N SER A 68 3.41 3.08 12.17
CA SER A 68 3.44 3.95 13.34
C SER A 68 2.46 3.56 14.45
N VAL A 69 1.25 3.08 14.10
CA VAL A 69 0.21 2.73 15.09
C VAL A 69 0.11 1.22 15.35
N GLY A 70 0.65 0.39 14.45
CA GLY A 70 0.65 -1.06 14.54
C GLY A 70 -0.74 -1.66 14.80
N HIS A 71 -0.81 -2.62 15.71
CA HIS A 71 -2.03 -3.37 16.07
C HIS A 71 -3.22 -2.50 16.53
N HIS A 72 -3.03 -1.21 16.85
CA HIS A 72 -4.14 -0.29 17.13
C HIS A 72 -5.04 -0.07 15.90
N LEU A 73 -4.53 -0.33 14.70
CA LEU A 73 -5.29 -0.31 13.44
C LEU A 73 -6.24 -1.51 13.32
N ASN A 74 -5.97 -2.62 14.02
CA ASN A 74 -6.77 -3.84 14.01
C ASN A 74 -8.08 -3.69 14.81
N LYS A 75 -8.98 -2.85 14.29
CA LYS A 75 -10.35 -2.69 14.78
C LYS A 75 -11.34 -2.77 13.62
N PRO A 76 -12.50 -3.43 13.79
CA PRO A 76 -13.47 -3.60 12.71
C PRO A 76 -13.86 -2.27 12.04
N GLU A 77 -14.06 -1.19 12.81
CA GLU A 77 -14.41 0.12 12.27
C GLU A 77 -13.34 0.73 11.36
N TYR A 78 -12.06 0.48 11.64
CA TYR A 78 -10.93 1.00 10.85
C TYR A 78 -10.69 0.15 9.61
N ILE A 79 -10.75 -1.18 9.76
CA ILE A 79 -10.61 -2.15 8.67
C ILE A 79 -11.71 -1.91 7.62
N ASN A 80 -12.96 -1.78 8.06
CA ASN A 80 -14.12 -1.56 7.16
C ASN A 80 -14.06 -0.22 6.42
N LEU A 81 -13.29 0.75 6.93
CA LEU A 81 -13.08 2.04 6.29
C LEU A 81 -11.92 1.98 5.29
N LEU A 82 -10.79 1.36 5.69
CA LEU A 82 -9.52 1.40 4.95
C LEU A 82 -9.42 0.36 3.84
N MET A 83 -9.86 -0.88 4.06
CA MET A 83 -9.65 -1.96 3.10
C MET A 83 -10.41 -1.79 1.78
N PRO A 84 -11.68 -1.34 1.74
CA PRO A 84 -12.41 -1.21 0.47
C PRO A 84 -11.71 -0.36 -0.61
N PRO A 85 -11.18 0.86 -0.34
CA PRO A 85 -10.46 1.61 -1.37
C PRO A 85 -9.15 0.96 -1.81
N LEU A 86 -8.40 0.32 -0.90
CA LEU A 86 -7.16 -0.39 -1.25
C LEU A 86 -7.44 -1.60 -2.15
N ILE A 87 -8.43 -2.42 -1.80
CA ILE A 87 -8.82 -3.59 -2.60
C ILE A 87 -9.39 -3.18 -3.97
N ASN A 88 -10.10 -2.06 -4.04
CA ASN A 88 -10.53 -1.53 -5.34
C ASN A 88 -9.32 -1.22 -6.24
N LYS A 89 -8.31 -0.52 -5.71
CA LYS A 89 -7.08 -0.22 -6.46
C LYS A 89 -6.30 -1.48 -6.84
N TRP A 90 -6.20 -2.43 -5.91
CA TRP A 90 -5.62 -3.74 -6.17
C TRP A 90 -6.25 -4.42 -7.38
N ASN A 91 -7.58 -4.48 -7.45
CA ASN A 91 -8.28 -5.16 -8.56
C ASN A 91 -8.17 -4.43 -9.91
N VAL A 92 -7.89 -3.12 -9.90
CA VAL A 92 -7.80 -2.30 -11.13
C VAL A 92 -6.41 -2.38 -11.78
N LEU A 93 -5.34 -2.42 -10.97
CA LEU A 93 -3.97 -2.46 -11.46
C LEU A 93 -3.66 -3.81 -12.09
N LYS A 94 -2.86 -3.81 -13.17
CA LYS A 94 -2.37 -5.02 -13.84
C LYS A 94 -1.03 -5.45 -13.28
N ASP A 95 -0.65 -6.70 -13.53
CA ASP A 95 0.60 -7.29 -13.02
C ASP A 95 1.86 -6.65 -13.60
N GLU A 96 1.77 -5.97 -14.74
CA GLU A 96 2.88 -5.25 -15.37
C GLU A 96 2.91 -3.76 -15.01
N ASP A 97 1.94 -3.29 -14.21
CA ASP A 97 1.82 -1.88 -13.83
C ASP A 97 2.73 -1.55 -12.64
N LYS A 98 3.66 -0.61 -12.83
CA LYS A 98 4.59 -0.16 -11.78
C LYS A 98 3.89 0.58 -10.64
N ASP A 99 2.65 1.04 -10.84
CA ASP A 99 1.81 1.55 -9.75
C ASP A 99 1.50 0.49 -8.69
N LEU A 100 1.73 -0.80 -8.98
CA LEU A 100 1.64 -1.86 -8.00
C LEU A 100 2.65 -1.68 -6.86
N PHE A 101 3.86 -1.18 -7.12
CA PHE A 101 4.92 -1.11 -6.11
C PHE A 101 4.48 -0.37 -4.84
N PRO A 102 4.04 0.90 -4.91
CA PRO A 102 3.61 1.61 -3.71
C PRO A 102 2.34 1.01 -3.08
N LEU A 103 1.47 0.35 -3.86
CA LEU A 103 0.30 -0.33 -3.31
C LEU A 103 0.69 -1.60 -2.54
N LEU A 104 1.62 -2.41 -3.06
CA LEU A 104 2.09 -3.62 -2.37
C LEU A 104 2.88 -3.28 -1.10
N GLU A 105 3.72 -2.25 -1.16
CA GLU A 105 4.44 -1.73 0.01
C GLU A 105 3.43 -1.28 1.09
N CYS A 106 2.44 -0.48 0.72
CA CYS A 106 1.36 -0.07 1.63
C CYS A 106 0.59 -1.26 2.21
N LEU A 107 0.22 -2.23 1.38
CA LEU A 107 -0.46 -3.44 1.84
C LEU A 107 0.40 -4.30 2.76
N SER A 108 1.73 -4.25 2.62
CA SER A 108 2.65 -4.99 3.49
C SER A 108 2.58 -4.46 4.92
N SER A 109 2.75 -3.15 5.11
CA SER A 109 2.60 -2.49 6.41
C SER A 109 1.20 -2.69 6.99
N VAL A 110 0.15 -2.57 6.16
CA VAL A 110 -1.24 -2.78 6.61
C VAL A 110 -1.50 -4.22 7.02
N ALA A 111 -0.98 -5.22 6.29
CA ALA A 111 -1.14 -6.63 6.65
C ALA A 111 -0.53 -6.92 8.02
N THR A 112 0.71 -6.47 8.25
CA THR A 112 1.39 -6.61 9.54
C THR A 112 0.63 -5.92 10.67
N ALA A 113 0.13 -4.70 10.45
CA ALA A 113 -0.64 -3.95 11.45
C ALA A 113 -2.00 -4.58 11.75
N LEU A 114 -2.67 -5.16 10.75
CA LEU A 114 -4.00 -5.76 10.90
C LEU A 114 -3.97 -7.18 11.45
N GLN A 115 -2.85 -7.90 11.37
CA GLN A 115 -2.73 -9.27 11.88
C GLN A 115 -3.87 -10.17 11.36
N SER A 116 -4.48 -10.96 12.25
CA SER A 116 -5.69 -11.75 11.97
C SER A 116 -6.87 -10.95 11.38
N GLY A 117 -6.91 -9.63 11.54
CA GLY A 117 -7.89 -8.76 10.90
C GLY A 117 -7.76 -8.72 9.36
N PHE A 118 -6.59 -9.08 8.82
CA PHE A 118 -6.35 -9.17 7.37
C PHE A 118 -6.85 -10.49 6.75
N LEU A 119 -7.20 -11.51 7.55
CA LEU A 119 -7.60 -12.84 7.05
C LEU A 119 -8.69 -12.83 5.96
N PRO A 120 -9.73 -11.97 5.99
CA PRO A 120 -10.72 -11.93 4.91
C PRO A 120 -10.16 -11.53 3.54
N TYR A 121 -8.96 -10.94 3.49
CA TYR A 121 -8.31 -10.41 2.29
C TYR A 121 -7.07 -11.19 1.89
N CYS A 122 -6.57 -12.12 2.72
CA CYS A 122 -5.26 -12.72 2.56
C CYS A 122 -5.15 -13.64 1.32
N GLU A 123 -6.18 -14.45 1.03
CA GLU A 123 -6.14 -15.42 -0.06
C GLU A 123 -5.88 -14.81 -1.44
N PRO A 124 -6.64 -13.80 -1.91
CA PRO A 124 -6.38 -13.19 -3.21
C PRO A 124 -5.04 -12.44 -3.25
N VAL A 125 -4.61 -11.85 -2.12
CA VAL A 125 -3.31 -11.17 -2.02
C VAL A 125 -2.17 -12.17 -2.19
N PHE A 126 -2.19 -13.25 -1.40
CA PHE A 126 -1.21 -14.33 -1.45
C PHE A 126 -1.08 -14.92 -2.85
N ARG A 127 -2.21 -15.27 -3.48
CA ARG A 127 -2.23 -15.87 -4.83
C ARG A 127 -1.58 -14.97 -5.86
N ARG A 128 -1.84 -13.66 -5.82
CA ARG A 128 -1.26 -12.71 -6.78
C ARG A 128 0.24 -12.54 -6.55
N CYS A 129 0.70 -12.44 -5.30
CA CYS A 129 2.13 -12.36 -5.01
C CYS A 129 2.88 -13.58 -5.55
N VAL A 130 2.35 -14.80 -5.33
CA VAL A 130 2.93 -16.03 -5.89
C VAL A 130 2.97 -15.98 -7.41
N SER A 131 1.88 -15.54 -8.06
CA SER A 131 1.82 -15.38 -9.52
C SER A 131 2.88 -14.40 -10.05
N LEU A 132 3.06 -13.24 -9.40
CA LEU A 132 4.09 -12.26 -9.79
C LEU A 132 5.50 -12.87 -9.71
N ILE A 133 5.79 -13.58 -8.61
CA ILE A 133 7.07 -14.26 -8.42
C ILE A 133 7.29 -15.32 -9.52
N GLU A 134 6.30 -16.17 -9.79
CA GLU A 134 6.38 -17.20 -10.83
C GLU A 134 6.59 -16.60 -12.23
N GLN A 135 5.87 -15.52 -12.56
CA GLN A 135 6.02 -14.81 -13.84
C GLN A 135 7.43 -14.24 -14.00
N THR A 136 7.95 -13.52 -12.98
CA THR A 136 9.31 -12.96 -13.01
C THR A 136 10.37 -14.05 -13.17
N LEU A 137 10.24 -15.17 -12.46
CA LEU A 137 11.18 -16.30 -12.56
C LEU A 137 11.13 -16.95 -13.95
N ASN A 138 9.95 -17.19 -14.49
CA ASN A 138 9.78 -17.78 -15.82
C ASN A 138 10.37 -16.87 -16.92
N GLN A 139 10.13 -15.55 -16.83
CA GLN A 139 10.72 -14.59 -17.76
C GLN A 139 12.25 -14.54 -17.64
N ASN A 140 12.80 -14.61 -16.42
CA ASN A 140 14.25 -14.66 -16.21
C ASN A 140 14.88 -15.90 -16.88
N ILE A 141 14.22 -17.06 -16.78
CA ILE A 141 14.67 -18.30 -17.42
C ILE A 141 14.62 -18.16 -18.95
N ALA A 142 13.52 -17.64 -19.49
CA ALA A 142 13.35 -17.44 -20.93
C ALA A 142 14.40 -16.46 -21.50
N ASN A 143 14.62 -15.32 -20.84
CA ASN A 143 15.67 -14.36 -21.19
C ASN A 143 17.07 -14.99 -21.12
N SER A 144 17.36 -15.80 -20.10
CA SER A 144 18.66 -16.48 -19.97
C SER A 144 18.91 -17.50 -21.09
N GLN A 145 17.87 -18.20 -21.57
CA GLN A 145 17.98 -19.19 -22.64
C GLN A 145 17.98 -18.56 -24.04
N SER A 146 17.28 -17.46 -24.24
CA SER A 146 17.15 -16.78 -25.53
C SER A 146 17.07 -15.25 -25.36
N PRO A 147 18.21 -14.60 -25.05
CA PRO A 147 18.25 -13.15 -24.75
C PRO A 147 17.79 -12.26 -25.91
N GLU A 148 17.91 -12.73 -27.16
CA GLU A 148 17.49 -11.97 -28.34
C GLU A 148 15.95 -11.98 -28.56
N GLN A 149 15.23 -12.89 -27.90
CA GLN A 149 13.77 -13.06 -28.07
C GLN A 149 12.96 -12.58 -26.87
N PHE A 150 13.56 -12.56 -25.68
CA PHE A 150 12.88 -12.20 -24.43
C PHE A 150 13.62 -11.08 -23.72
N GLU A 151 12.89 -10.09 -23.24
CA GLU A 151 13.45 -9.02 -22.41
C GLU A 151 13.77 -9.53 -21.00
N ALA A 152 14.79 -8.92 -20.38
CA ALA A 152 15.10 -9.17 -18.99
C ALA A 152 13.92 -8.73 -18.11
N PRO A 153 13.51 -9.53 -17.11
CA PRO A 153 12.39 -9.17 -16.26
C PRO A 153 12.75 -8.01 -15.33
N ASP A 154 11.75 -7.20 -15.01
CA ASP A 154 11.83 -6.26 -13.90
C ASP A 154 11.67 -7.05 -12.58
N LYS A 155 12.76 -7.14 -11.82
CA LYS A 155 12.81 -7.95 -10.59
C LYS A 155 12.13 -7.26 -9.42
N ASP A 156 11.78 -5.98 -9.53
CA ASP A 156 11.14 -5.22 -8.46
C ASP A 156 9.76 -5.79 -8.14
N PHE A 157 9.01 -6.30 -9.14
CA PHE A 157 7.74 -7.02 -8.92
C PHE A 157 7.87 -8.21 -7.98
N MET A 158 8.95 -8.98 -8.14
CA MET A 158 9.22 -10.14 -7.28
C MET A 158 9.61 -9.70 -5.87
N ILE A 159 10.38 -8.61 -5.73
CA ILE A 159 10.79 -8.06 -4.43
C ILE A 159 9.55 -7.62 -3.63
N VAL A 160 8.72 -6.74 -4.19
CA VAL A 160 7.54 -6.23 -3.47
C VAL A 160 6.49 -7.32 -3.18
N ALA A 161 6.40 -8.34 -4.05
CA ALA A 161 5.53 -9.48 -3.81
C ALA A 161 6.03 -10.34 -2.64
N LEU A 162 7.35 -10.56 -2.54
CA LEU A 162 7.96 -11.27 -1.42
C LEU A 162 7.83 -10.49 -0.11
N ASP A 163 8.00 -9.17 -0.14
CA ASP A 163 7.83 -8.32 1.05
C ASP A 163 6.40 -8.40 1.60
N LEU A 164 5.39 -8.33 0.72
CA LEU A 164 3.99 -8.50 1.12
C LEU A 164 3.69 -9.90 1.66
N LEU A 165 4.30 -10.94 1.10
CA LEU A 165 4.20 -12.30 1.67
C LEU A 165 4.85 -12.40 3.06
N SER A 166 5.95 -11.68 3.30
CA SER A 166 6.55 -11.58 4.63
C SER A 166 5.61 -10.90 5.62
N GLY A 167 5.03 -9.75 5.24
CA GLY A 167 4.06 -9.03 6.07
C GLY A 167 2.83 -9.88 6.42
N LEU A 168 2.33 -10.69 5.47
CA LEU A 168 1.26 -11.67 5.73
C LEU A 168 1.65 -12.79 6.70
N ALA A 169 2.93 -13.13 6.81
CA ALA A 169 3.42 -14.18 7.70
C ALA A 169 3.78 -13.65 9.10
N GLU A 170 4.12 -12.36 9.20
CA GLU A 170 4.50 -11.68 10.45
C GLU A 170 3.29 -11.20 11.26
N GLY A 171 2.20 -10.80 10.59
CA GLY A 171 0.95 -10.36 11.21
C GLY A 171 0.06 -11.51 11.69
#